data_AF-E4RNR6-F1
#
_entry.id   AF-E4RNR6-F1
#
_cell.length_a   1.000
_cell.length_b   1.000
_cell.length_c   1.000
_cell.angle_alpha   90.00
_cell.angle_beta   90.00
_cell.angle_gamma   90.00
#
_symmetry.space_group_name_H-M   'P 1'
#
loop_
_entity.id
_entity.type
_entity.pdbx_description
1 polymer ?
#
loop_
_entity_poly.entity_id
_entity_poly.type
_entity_poly.pdbx_seq_one_letter_code
_entity_poly.pdbx_strand_id
1 'polypeptide(L)'
;MQNYSKDLKKEIRQLAKIAHKRELENELSDLQEKFKEWEDKKMNVFELDHEIYIYHVKISRAIFKRYNNDGQLDMVVASAVARGIIEIEELSEKLLDSLKAIINRFGGV
;
A
#
# COMPACT_ATOMS: atom_id res chain seq x y z
N MET A 1 -4.61 -17.08 1.01
CA MET A 1 -3.87 -17.62 -0.18
C MET A 1 -3.90 -19.13 -0.48
N GLN A 2 -4.48 -20.06 0.30
CA GLN A 2 -4.28 -21.52 0.04
C GLN A 2 -4.77 -22.03 -1.33
N ASN A 3 -5.83 -21.45 -1.88
CA ASN A 3 -6.54 -21.92 -3.08
C ASN A 3 -5.92 -21.50 -4.42
N TYR A 4 -4.78 -20.78 -4.42
CA TYR A 4 -4.12 -20.35 -5.65
C TYR A 4 -3.03 -21.33 -6.11
N SER A 5 -2.83 -21.38 -7.42
CA SER A 5 -1.68 -22.07 -8.02
C SER A 5 -0.35 -21.47 -7.55
N LYS A 6 0.76 -22.18 -7.73
CA LYS A 6 2.09 -21.67 -7.35
C LYS A 6 2.43 -20.37 -8.07
N ASP A 7 2.07 -20.26 -9.35
CA ASP A 7 2.35 -19.08 -10.17
C ASP A 7 1.56 -17.87 -9.69
N LEU A 8 0.26 -18.02 -9.42
CA LEU A 8 -0.57 -16.94 -8.88
C LEU A 8 -0.10 -16.51 -7.48
N LYS A 9 0.32 -17.46 -6.62
CA LYS A 9 0.92 -17.12 -5.31
C LYS A 9 2.20 -16.29 -5.47
N LYS A 10 3.00 -16.56 -6.50
CA LYS A 10 4.23 -15.80 -6.78
C LYS A 10 3.89 -14.39 -7.24
N GLU A 11 2.95 -14.25 -8.17
CA GLU A 11 2.47 -12.97 -8.68
C GLU A 11 1.88 -12.10 -7.56
N ILE A 12 1.01 -12.65 -6.72
CA ILE A 12 0.43 -11.96 -5.55
C ILE A 12 1.54 -11.40 -4.64
N ARG A 13 2.59 -12.19 -4.36
CA ARG A 13 3.70 -11.72 -3.53
C ARG A 13 4.51 -10.62 -4.19
N GLN A 14 4.67 -10.67 -5.52
CA GLN A 14 5.37 -9.63 -6.27
C GLN A 14 4.57 -8.32 -6.25
N LEU A 15 3.27 -8.38 -6.54
CA LEU A 15 2.38 -7.23 -6.48
C LEU A 15 2.27 -6.67 -5.06
N ALA A 16 2.21 -7.51 -4.03
CA ALA A 16 2.24 -7.07 -2.64
C ALA A 16 3.52 -6.28 -2.30
N LYS A 17 4.69 -6.71 -2.80
CA LYS A 17 5.94 -5.96 -2.62
C LYS A 17 5.92 -4.62 -3.34
N ILE A 18 5.38 -4.58 -4.55
CA ILE A 18 5.24 -3.33 -5.32
C ILE A 18 4.30 -2.37 -4.60
N ALA A 19 3.12 -2.84 -4.18
CA ALA A 19 2.13 -2.03 -3.47
C ALA A 19 2.67 -1.52 -2.14
N HIS A 20 3.38 -2.37 -1.38
CA HIS A 20 4.05 -1.96 -0.13
C HIS A 20 5.04 -0.81 -0.38
N LYS A 21 5.88 -0.94 -1.41
CA LYS A 21 6.84 0.11 -1.78
C LYS A 21 6.12 1.41 -2.15
N ARG A 22 5.12 1.35 -3.04
CA ARG A 22 4.38 2.53 -3.51
C ARG A 22 3.64 3.24 -2.38
N GLU A 23 3.01 2.50 -1.46
CA GLU A 23 2.38 3.10 -0.28
C GLU A 23 3.41 3.84 0.58
N LEU A 24 4.58 3.25 0.82
CA LEU A 24 5.65 3.93 1.57
C LEU A 24 6.15 5.18 0.84
N GLU A 25 6.32 5.12 -0.48
CA GLU A 25 6.76 6.27 -1.30
C GLU A 25 5.73 7.42 -1.24
N ASN A 26 4.43 7.11 -1.28
CA ASN A 26 3.38 8.11 -1.16
C ASN A 26 3.40 8.79 0.21
N GLU A 27 3.40 8.02 1.29
CA GLU A 27 3.42 8.60 2.65
C GLU A 27 4.72 9.36 2.96
N LEU A 28 5.85 8.93 2.40
CA LEU A 28 7.10 9.69 2.48
C LEU A 28 7.05 10.98 1.68
N SER A 29 6.33 11.01 0.57
CA SER A 29 6.11 12.23 -0.21
C SER A 29 5.26 13.23 0.58
N ASP A 30 4.20 12.76 1.24
CA ASP A 30 3.39 13.60 2.14
C ASP A 30 4.23 14.16 3.30
N LEU A 31 5.08 13.32 3.91
CA LEU A 31 6.01 13.78 4.95
C LEU A 31 7.01 14.82 4.40
N GLN A 32 7.51 14.64 3.17
CA GLN A 32 8.39 15.62 2.53
C GLN A 32 7.70 16.98 2.35
N GLU A 33 6.39 17.02 2.06
CA GLU A 33 5.65 18.28 2.01
C GLU A 33 5.63 18.99 3.36
N LYS A 34 5.57 18.25 4.49
CA LYS A 34 5.69 18.82 5.84
C LYS A 34 7.06 19.45 6.10
N PHE A 35 8.13 18.83 5.61
CA PHE A 35 9.45 19.46 5.63
C PHE A 35 9.48 20.77 4.84
N LYS A 36 8.87 20.83 3.66
CA LYS A 36 8.77 22.07 2.86
C LYS A 36 7.94 23.14 3.56
N GLU A 37 6.81 22.78 4.19
CA GLU A 37 6.00 23.70 4.99
C GLU A 37 6.81 24.30 6.17
N TRP A 38 7.68 23.51 6.79
CA TRP A 38 8.59 23.98 7.84
C TRP A 38 9.68 24.92 7.30
N GLU A 39 10.31 24.59 6.17
CA GLU A 39 11.27 25.48 5.49
C GLU A 39 10.65 26.84 5.13
N ASP A 40 9.39 26.81 4.69
CA ASP A 40 8.57 27.99 4.39
C ASP A 40 8.07 28.74 5.65
N LYS A 41 8.43 28.29 6.86
CA LYS A 41 7.99 28.84 8.15
C LYS A 41 6.47 28.81 8.38
N LYS A 42 5.75 27.95 7.66
CA LYS A 42 4.31 27.68 7.85
C LYS A 42 4.05 26.69 8.98
N MET A 43 5.09 25.95 9.36
CA MET A 43 5.10 24.98 10.44
C MET A 43 6.30 25.27 11.35
N ASN A 44 6.14 25.07 12.66
CA ASN A 44 7.23 25.18 13.62
C ASN A 44 7.92 23.83 13.88
N VAL A 45 9.05 23.85 14.59
CA VAL A 45 9.87 22.65 14.83
C VAL A 45 9.14 21.54 15.61
N PHE A 46 8.28 21.90 16.55
CA PHE A 46 7.54 20.93 17.37
C PHE A 46 6.42 20.26 16.57
N GLU A 47 5.80 20.99 15.64
CA GLU A 47 4.80 20.45 14.71
C GLU A 47 5.45 19.45 13.75
N LEU A 48 6.60 19.80 13.15
CA LEU A 48 7.32 18.87 12.27
C LEU A 48 7.80 17.62 13.01
N ASP A 49 8.34 17.76 14.22
CA ASP A 49 8.74 16.62 15.05
C ASP A 49 7.55 15.68 15.34
N HIS A 50 6.35 16.26 15.57
CA HIS A 50 5.12 15.48 15.74
C HIS A 50 4.71 14.72 14.47
N GLU A 51 4.78 15.36 13.29
CA GLU A 51 4.46 14.70 12.02
C GLU A 51 5.43 13.54 11.73
N ILE A 52 6.73 13.72 11.99
CA ILE A 52 7.74 12.65 11.87
C ILE A 52 7.42 11.49 12.82
N TYR A 53 7.04 11.80 14.06
CA TYR A 53 6.62 10.80 15.03
C TYR A 53 5.37 10.04 14.56
N ILE A 54 4.35 10.73 14.05
CA ILE A 54 3.14 10.11 13.50
C ILE A 54 3.49 9.16 12.36
N TYR A 55 4.30 9.63 11.40
CA TYR A 55 4.74 8.81 10.27
C TYR A 55 5.41 7.52 10.75
N HIS A 56 6.40 7.64 11.64
CA HIS A 56 7.18 6.50 12.08
C HIS A 56 6.36 5.50 12.92
N VAL A 57 5.60 5.99 13.90
CA VAL A 57 4.94 5.15 14.90
C VAL A 57 3.62 4.58 14.41
N LYS A 58 2.86 5.36 13.63
CA LYS A 58 1.52 4.98 13.19
C LYS A 58 1.51 4.52 11.73
N ILE A 59 1.92 5.38 10.81
CA ILE A 59 1.71 5.18 9.37
C ILE A 59 2.61 4.05 8.84
N SER A 60 3.93 4.20 8.94
CA SER A 60 4.91 3.21 8.46
C SER A 60 4.68 1.84 9.10
N ARG A 61 4.37 1.82 10.40
CA ARG A 61 4.06 0.60 11.13
C ARG A 61 2.76 -0.06 10.66
N ALA A 62 1.72 0.71 10.35
CA ALA A 62 0.46 0.18 9.84
C ALA A 62 0.65 -0.45 8.45
N ILE A 63 1.42 0.22 7.57
CA ILE A 63 1.79 -0.31 6.25
C ILE A 63 2.55 -1.63 6.42
N PHE A 64 3.61 -1.65 7.24
CA PHE A 64 4.37 -2.87 7.49
C PHE A 64 3.48 -4.03 7.95
N LYS A 65 2.59 -3.80 8.93
CA LYS A 65 1.65 -4.82 9.42
C LYS A 65 0.74 -5.36 8.32
N ARG A 66 0.27 -4.49 7.42
CA ARG A 66 -0.60 -4.86 6.30
C ARG A 66 0.08 -5.87 5.37
N TYR A 67 1.35 -5.63 5.05
CA TYR A 67 2.09 -6.41 4.06
C TYR A 67 2.91 -7.57 4.64
N ASN A 68 3.11 -7.62 5.97
CA ASN A 68 3.93 -8.66 6.60
C ASN A 68 3.16 -9.97 6.91
N ASN A 69 1.88 -10.07 6.53
CA ASN A 69 1.07 -11.27 6.72
C ASN A 69 0.88 -12.04 5.40
N ASP A 70 1.74 -13.04 5.14
CA ASP A 70 1.72 -13.85 3.90
C ASP A 70 0.37 -14.59 3.70
N GLY A 71 -0.41 -14.82 4.77
CA GLY A 71 -1.69 -15.53 4.68
C GLY A 71 -2.79 -14.76 3.94
N GLN A 72 -2.70 -13.43 3.90
CA GLN A 72 -3.76 -12.51 3.46
C GLN A 72 -3.34 -11.59 2.30
N LEU A 73 -2.20 -11.83 1.66
CA LEU A 73 -1.70 -10.94 0.60
C LEU A 73 -2.63 -10.85 -0.61
N ASP A 74 -3.47 -11.85 -0.85
CA ASP A 74 -4.53 -11.79 -1.86
C ASP A 74 -5.53 -10.67 -1.58
N MET A 75 -5.96 -10.52 -0.33
CA MET A 75 -6.85 -9.42 0.07
C MET A 75 -6.13 -8.07 0.01
N VAL A 76 -4.85 -8.04 0.41
CA VAL A 76 -4.05 -6.82 0.40
C VAL A 76 -3.83 -6.31 -1.02
N VAL A 77 -3.46 -7.19 -1.96
CA VAL A 77 -3.32 -6.85 -3.39
C VAL A 77 -4.66 -6.39 -3.97
N ALA A 78 -5.75 -7.11 -3.71
CA ALA A 78 -7.07 -6.70 -4.19
C ALA A 78 -7.48 -5.30 -3.68
N SER A 79 -7.21 -4.99 -2.41
CA SER A 79 -7.44 -3.66 -1.84
C SER A 79 -6.51 -2.59 -2.43
N ALA A 80 -5.26 -2.93 -2.74
CA ALA A 80 -4.34 -2.02 -3.42
C ALA A 80 -4.81 -1.70 -4.84
N VAL A 81 -5.35 -2.67 -5.57
CA VAL A 81 -5.97 -2.46 -6.89
C VAL A 81 -7.19 -1.56 -6.80
N ALA A 82 -8.11 -1.85 -5.87
CA ALA A 82 -9.30 -1.02 -5.67
C ALA A 82 -8.99 0.44 -5.29
N ARG A 83 -7.83 0.69 -4.66
CA ARG A 83 -7.35 2.03 -4.30
C ARG A 83 -6.47 2.69 -5.38
N GLY A 84 -6.24 2.02 -6.51
CA GLY A 84 -5.37 2.54 -7.58
C GLY A 84 -3.88 2.59 -7.21
N ILE A 85 -3.43 1.81 -6.22
CA ILE A 85 -2.00 1.67 -5.90
C ILE A 85 -1.33 0.69 -6.87
N ILE A 86 -2.09 -0.31 -7.32
CA ILE A 86 -1.74 -1.23 -8.39
C ILE A 86 -2.78 -1.02 -9.49
N GLU A 87 -2.32 -0.81 -10.72
CA GLU A 87 -3.21 -0.69 -11.87
C GLU A 87 -3.72 -2.07 -12.28
N ILE A 88 -4.95 -2.15 -12.81
CA ILE A 88 -5.57 -3.44 -13.21
C ILE A 88 -4.72 -4.14 -14.28
N GLU A 89 -4.08 -3.38 -15.16
CA GLU A 89 -3.23 -3.84 -16.24
C GLU A 89 -1.92 -4.48 -15.74
N GLU A 90 -1.54 -4.27 -14.47
CA GLU A 90 -0.38 -4.92 -13.86
C GLU A 90 -0.68 -6.37 -13.42
N LEU A 91 -1.95 -6.79 -13.44
CA LEU A 91 -2.37 -8.14 -13.12
C LEU A 91 -2.43 -8.99 -14.40
N SER A 92 -2.01 -10.25 -14.30
CA SER A 92 -2.34 -11.23 -15.31
C SER A 92 -3.86 -11.46 -15.38
N GLU A 93 -4.39 -11.77 -16.56
CA GLU A 93 -5.82 -12.06 -16.75
C GLU A 93 -6.34 -13.11 -15.76
N LYS A 94 -5.55 -14.17 -15.53
CA LYS A 94 -5.88 -15.23 -14.58
C LYS A 94 -5.96 -14.74 -13.14
N LEU A 95 -5.07 -13.84 -12.75
CA LEU A 95 -5.08 -13.28 -11.41
C LEU A 95 -6.25 -12.31 -11.24
N LEU A 96 -6.51 -11.47 -12.25
CA LEU A 96 -7.66 -10.57 -12.27
C LEU A 96 -8.97 -11.35 -12.09
N ASP A 97 -9.19 -12.40 -12.88
CA ASP A 97 -10.39 -13.25 -12.75
C ASP A 97 -10.53 -13.84 -11.34
N SER A 98 -9.39 -14.25 -10.75
CA SER A 98 -9.37 -14.84 -9.41
C SER A 98 -9.62 -13.83 -8.28
N LEU A 99 -9.20 -12.56 -8.47
CA LEU A 99 -9.32 -11.51 -7.46
C LEU A 99 -10.53 -10.59 -7.66
N LYS A 100 -11.21 -10.64 -8.82
CA LYS A 100 -12.32 -9.73 -9.18
C LYS A 100 -13.38 -9.60 -8.09
N ALA A 101 -13.85 -10.73 -7.57
CA ALA A 101 -14.85 -10.74 -6.50
C ALA A 101 -14.36 -10.11 -5.18
N ILE A 102 -13.05 -10.11 -4.93
CA ILE A 102 -12.43 -9.48 -3.75
C ILE A 102 -12.23 -7.98 -4.01
N ILE A 103 -11.74 -7.61 -5.19
CA ILE A 103 -11.55 -6.21 -5.62
C ILE A 103 -12.87 -5.44 -5.50
N ASN A 104 -13.97 -6.01 -6.00
CA ASN A 104 -15.29 -5.37 -5.97
C ASN A 104 -15.82 -5.15 -4.54
N ARG A 105 -15.41 -5.97 -3.56
CA ARG A 105 -15.79 -5.76 -2.14
C ARG A 105 -15.14 -4.52 -1.53
N PHE A 106 -14.01 -4.08 -2.09
CA PHE A 106 -13.33 -2.86 -1.69
C PHE A 106 -13.79 -1.63 -2.49
N GLY A 107 -14.77 -1.77 -3.38
CA GLY A 107 -15.29 -0.68 -4.21
C GLY A 107 -14.53 -0.47 -5.53
N GLY A 108 -13.68 -1.42 -5.94
CA GLY A 108 -13.08 -1.40 -7.28
C GLY A 108 -14.11 -1.66 -8.39
N VAL A 109 -13.90 -1.03 -9.54
CA VAL A 109 -14.80 -0.94 -10.72
C VAL A 109 -15.25 -2.30 -11.25
#